data_AF-A0A6G3PY58-F1
#
_entry.id   AF-A0A6G3PY58-F1
#
_cell.length_a   1.000
_cell.length_b   1.000
_cell.length_c   1.000
_cell.angle_alpha   90.00
_cell.angle_beta   90.00
_cell.angle_gamma   90.00
#
_symmetry.space_group_name_H-M   'P 1'
#
loop_
_entity.id
_entity.type
_entity.pdbx_description
1 polymer ?
#
loop_
_entity_poly.entity_id
_entity_poly.type
_entity_poly.pdbx_seq_one_letter_code
_entity_poly.pdbx_strand_id
1 'polypeptide(L)'
;MTQRPVTELANTIRLGGDGGVLDELGTVGATGRWIRRQAGNVGGIGELIVDEELRQAVLVVRGAARSLFARAVDPAPPSPVDAHRLMPAGEALAALNDASARELVAPQLRWPAEGPPSATLSSAEADPRVRLIAALARDAVDFLS
;
A
#
# COMPACT_ATOMS: atom_id res chain seq x y z
N MET A 1 -2.10 -7.27 -18.09
CA MET A 1 -2.06 -6.08 -17.22
C MET A 1 -1.63 -6.57 -15.85
N THR A 2 -0.44 -6.21 -15.39
CA THR A 2 0.03 -6.60 -14.05
C THR A 2 -0.89 -5.93 -13.02
N GLN A 3 -1.58 -6.71 -12.18
CA GLN A 3 -2.43 -6.15 -11.11
C GLN A 3 -1.55 -5.33 -10.16
N ARG A 4 -1.95 -4.08 -9.88
CA ARG A 4 -1.22 -3.18 -8.97
C ARG A 4 -1.45 -3.62 -7.51
N PRO A 5 -0.40 -3.73 -6.68
CA PRO A 5 -0.53 -4.10 -5.27
C PRO A 5 -1.55 -3.26 -4.49
N VAL A 6 -1.63 -1.95 -4.74
CA VAL A 6 -2.57 -1.07 -4.03
C VAL A 6 -4.03 -1.37 -4.37
N THR A 7 -4.33 -1.73 -5.62
CA THR A 7 -5.69 -2.08 -6.04
C THR A 7 -6.11 -3.40 -5.41
N GLU A 8 -5.22 -4.38 -5.37
CA GLU A 8 -5.45 -5.63 -4.65
C GLU A 8 -5.62 -5.41 -3.14
N LEU A 9 -4.87 -4.48 -2.55
CA LEU A 9 -5.01 -4.11 -1.14
C LEU A 9 -6.39 -3.49 -0.86
N ALA A 10 -6.82 -2.54 -1.67
CA ALA A 10 -8.11 -1.88 -1.55
C ALA A 10 -9.29 -2.88 -1.68
N ASN A 11 -9.11 -3.92 -2.50
CA ASN A 11 -10.09 -4.98 -2.75
C ASN A 11 -10.11 -6.10 -1.70
N THR A 12 -9.32 -6.02 -0.63
CA THR A 12 -9.36 -7.00 0.48
C THR A 12 -10.62 -6.90 1.34
N ILE A 13 -11.40 -5.84 1.18
CA ILE A 13 -12.75 -5.71 1.75
C ILE A 13 -13.76 -5.90 0.61
N ARG A 14 -14.60 -6.93 0.70
CA ARG A 14 -15.61 -7.27 -0.31
C ARG A 14 -16.97 -7.49 0.35
N LEU A 15 -18.05 -7.15 -0.35
CA LEU A 15 -19.40 -7.56 0.06
C LEU A 15 -19.52 -9.09 -0.10
N GLY A 16 -19.90 -9.76 0.98
CA GLY A 16 -20.23 -11.18 1.00
C GLY A 16 -21.60 -11.43 0.37
N GLY A 17 -21.80 -12.65 -0.12
CA GLY A 17 -23.06 -13.05 -0.78
C GLY A 17 -24.30 -13.05 0.14
N ASP A 18 -24.10 -12.94 1.45
CA ASP A 18 -25.12 -12.86 2.50
C ASP A 18 -25.40 -11.43 2.98
N GLY A 19 -24.80 -10.42 2.33
CA GLY A 19 -24.85 -9.02 2.77
C GLY A 19 -23.84 -8.68 3.86
N GLY A 20 -22.98 -9.62 4.27
CA GLY A 20 -21.85 -9.39 5.17
C GLY A 20 -20.68 -8.69 4.47
N VAL A 21 -19.64 -8.36 5.25
CA VAL A 21 -18.37 -7.84 4.73
C VAL A 21 -17.27 -8.87 4.98
N LEU A 22 -16.63 -9.32 3.91
CA LEU A 22 -15.46 -10.18 3.97
C LEU A 22 -14.19 -9.31 4.03
N ASP A 23 -13.39 -9.49 5.08
CA ASP A 23 -12.08 -8.84 5.25
C ASP A 23 -10.95 -9.88 5.19
N GLU A 24 -10.19 -9.88 4.09
CA GLU A 24 -9.03 -10.76 3.89
C GLU A 24 -7.84 -10.45 4.80
N LEU A 25 -7.82 -9.28 5.45
CA LEU A 25 -6.78 -8.85 6.40
C LEU A 25 -7.26 -8.88 7.86
N GLY A 26 -8.41 -9.52 8.11
CA GLY A 26 -9.06 -9.54 9.43
C GLY A 26 -8.25 -10.17 10.56
N THR A 27 -7.18 -10.91 10.25
CA THR A 27 -6.28 -11.53 11.23
C THR A 27 -4.83 -11.44 10.77
N VAL A 28 -3.87 -11.47 11.71
CA VAL A 28 -2.43 -11.51 11.43
C VAL A 28 -2.06 -12.60 10.42
N GLY A 29 -2.60 -13.82 10.61
CA GLY A 29 -2.34 -14.94 9.71
C GLY A 29 -2.91 -14.74 8.30
N ALA A 30 -4.06 -14.07 8.18
CA ALA A 30 -4.66 -13.74 6.88
C ALA A 30 -3.86 -12.66 6.16
N THR A 31 -3.41 -11.62 6.88
CA THR A 31 -2.50 -10.59 6.36
C THR A 31 -1.19 -11.19 5.87
N GLY A 32 -0.59 -12.12 6.62
CA GLY A 32 0.62 -12.82 6.17
C GLY A 32 0.42 -13.64 4.89
N ARG A 33 -0.75 -14.28 4.72
CA ARG A 33 -1.08 -14.94 3.45
C ARG A 33 -1.22 -13.95 2.30
N TRP A 34 -1.84 -12.80 2.53
CA TRP A 34 -1.97 -11.76 1.51
C TRP A 34 -0.62 -11.18 1.11
N ILE A 35 0.24 -10.81 2.08
CA ILE A 35 1.60 -10.29 1.83
C ILE A 35 2.43 -11.27 1.01
N ARG A 36 2.40 -12.57 1.34
CA ARG A 36 3.13 -13.59 0.56
C ARG A 36 2.65 -13.68 -0.90
N ARG A 37 1.36 -13.50 -1.16
CA ARG A 37 0.86 -13.44 -2.55
C ARG A 37 1.37 -12.20 -3.30
N GLN A 38 1.56 -11.10 -2.59
CA GLN A 38 2.09 -9.85 -3.16
C GLN A 38 3.63 -9.81 -3.24
N ALA A 39 4.34 -10.78 -2.65
CA ALA A 39 5.81 -10.79 -2.60
C ALA A 39 6.49 -10.82 -3.99
N GLY A 40 5.80 -11.31 -5.03
CA GLY A 40 6.28 -11.23 -6.41
C GLY A 40 6.19 -9.81 -7.00
N ASN A 41 5.32 -8.97 -6.46
CA ASN A 41 5.05 -7.61 -6.92
C ASN A 41 5.77 -6.54 -6.09
N VAL A 42 6.05 -6.85 -4.81
CA VAL A 42 6.79 -5.99 -3.88
C VAL A 42 8.04 -6.77 -3.47
N GLY A 43 9.20 -6.42 -4.05
CA GLY A 43 10.43 -7.19 -3.89
C GLY A 43 10.89 -7.34 -2.43
N GLY A 44 11.49 -8.50 -2.09
CA GLY A 44 12.23 -8.68 -0.84
C GLY A 44 11.42 -8.89 0.44
N ILE A 45 10.15 -9.34 0.33
CA ILE A 45 9.24 -9.54 1.49
C ILE A 45 8.82 -11.00 1.75
N GLY A 46 9.35 -11.97 0.99
CA GLY A 46 8.87 -13.37 0.99
C GLY A 46 8.90 -14.10 2.34
N GLU A 47 9.76 -13.65 3.26
CA GLU A 47 9.96 -14.25 4.60
C GLU A 47 9.53 -13.31 5.75
N LEU A 48 8.78 -12.25 5.45
CA LEU A 48 8.39 -11.27 6.45
C LEU A 48 7.44 -11.90 7.50
N ILE A 49 7.86 -11.86 8.76
CA ILE A 49 7.01 -12.22 9.90
C ILE A 49 5.97 -11.12 10.07
N VAL A 50 4.70 -11.50 10.07
CA VAL A 50 3.58 -10.58 10.30
C VAL A 50 3.16 -10.68 11.76
N ASP A 51 3.23 -9.55 12.43
CA ASP A 51 2.66 -9.31 13.76
C ASP A 51 1.51 -8.30 13.65
N GLU A 52 0.93 -7.94 14.80
CA GLU A 52 -0.18 -7.00 14.83
C GLU A 52 0.25 -5.58 14.43
N GLU A 53 1.48 -5.17 14.74
CA GLU A 53 1.98 -3.85 14.36
C GLU A 53 2.03 -3.68 12.84
N LEU A 54 2.65 -4.65 12.14
CA LEU A 54 2.67 -4.64 10.68
C LEU A 54 1.26 -4.75 10.10
N ARG A 55 0.39 -5.57 10.71
CA ARG A 55 -1.00 -5.68 10.26
C ARG A 55 -1.69 -4.32 10.33
N GLN A 56 -1.58 -3.60 11.44
CA GLN A 56 -2.17 -2.28 11.59
C GLN A 56 -1.61 -1.27 10.58
N ALA A 57 -0.31 -1.30 10.32
CA ALA A 57 0.30 -0.45 9.29
C ALA A 57 -0.29 -0.72 7.89
N VAL A 58 -0.49 -1.99 7.52
CA VAL A 58 -1.14 -2.36 6.24
C VAL A 58 -2.61 -1.89 6.21
N LEU A 59 -3.33 -2.03 7.32
CA LEU A 59 -4.72 -1.58 7.42
C LEU A 59 -4.86 -0.06 7.27
N VAL A 60 -3.92 0.71 7.81
CA VAL A 60 -3.87 2.17 7.65
C VAL A 60 -3.69 2.53 6.18
N VAL A 61 -2.71 1.93 5.49
CA VAL A 61 -2.50 2.17 4.04
C VAL A 61 -3.75 1.77 3.24
N ARG A 62 -4.37 0.64 3.56
CA ARG A 62 -5.64 0.22 2.93
C ARG A 62 -6.74 1.25 3.11
N GLY A 63 -6.94 1.73 4.34
CA GLY A 63 -7.98 2.71 4.65
C GLY A 63 -7.75 4.03 3.93
N ALA A 64 -6.52 4.51 3.92
CA ALA A 64 -6.12 5.73 3.22
C ALA A 64 -6.33 5.59 1.70
N ALA A 65 -5.84 4.52 1.08
CA ALA A 65 -6.02 4.25 -0.34
C ALA A 65 -7.49 4.17 -0.74
N ARG A 66 -8.31 3.40 -0.01
CA ARG A 66 -9.75 3.29 -0.28
C ARG A 66 -10.46 4.64 -0.20
N SER A 67 -10.11 5.47 0.78
CA SER A 67 -10.74 6.78 0.97
C SER A 67 -10.39 7.75 -0.15
N LEU A 68 -9.13 7.76 -0.59
CA LEU A 68 -8.69 8.59 -1.71
C LEU A 68 -9.19 8.08 -3.06
N PHE A 69 -9.29 6.76 -3.24
CA PHE A 69 -9.88 6.17 -4.46
C PHE A 69 -11.36 6.51 -4.58
N ALA A 70 -12.12 6.41 -3.47
CA ALA A 70 -13.51 6.84 -3.43
C ALA A 70 -13.65 8.32 -3.81
N ARG A 71 -12.79 9.19 -3.23
CA ARG A 71 -12.76 10.63 -3.54
C ARG A 71 -12.36 10.93 -4.99
N ALA A 72 -11.50 10.13 -5.59
CA ALA A 72 -11.11 10.30 -6.99
C ALA A 72 -12.26 9.97 -7.97
N VAL A 73 -13.13 9.03 -7.58
CA VAL A 73 -14.32 8.64 -8.38
C VAL A 73 -15.50 9.58 -8.14
N ASP A 74 -15.74 9.98 -6.89
CA ASP A 74 -16.75 10.97 -6.51
C ASP A 74 -16.11 12.04 -5.59
N PRO A 75 -15.77 13.22 -6.13
CA PRO A 75 -15.12 14.28 -5.36
C PRO A 75 -16.03 14.94 -4.31
N ALA A 76 -17.35 14.71 -4.39
CA ALA A 76 -18.27 15.20 -3.38
C ALA A 76 -17.97 14.56 -2.02
N PRO A 77 -18.22 15.26 -0.90
CA PRO A 77 -18.11 14.66 0.42
C PRO A 77 -18.95 13.36 0.47
N PRO A 78 -18.42 12.28 1.07
CA PRO A 78 -19.18 11.03 1.19
C PRO A 78 -20.48 11.29 1.94
N SER A 79 -21.51 10.49 1.62
CA SER A 79 -22.76 10.53 2.36
C SER A 79 -22.49 10.34 3.86
N PRO A 80 -23.30 10.89 4.78
CA PRO A 80 -23.11 10.68 6.23
C PRO A 80 -23.01 9.20 6.63
N VAL A 81 -23.66 8.31 5.87
CA VAL A 81 -23.63 6.86 6.06
C VAL A 81 -22.26 6.26 5.73
N ASP A 82 -21.59 6.79 4.71
CA ASP A 82 -20.27 6.33 4.26
C ASP A 82 -19.12 7.06 4.97
N ALA A 83 -19.37 8.26 5.48
CA ALA A 83 -18.38 9.07 6.19
C ALA A 83 -17.81 8.37 7.43
N HIS A 84 -18.60 7.54 8.13
CA HIS A 84 -18.12 6.76 9.28
C HIS A 84 -17.29 5.53 8.88
N ARG A 85 -17.22 5.21 7.59
CA ARG A 85 -16.49 4.04 7.06
C ARG A 85 -15.19 4.42 6.35
N LEU A 86 -15.02 5.71 6.02
CA LEU A 86 -13.86 6.22 5.29
C LEU A 86 -13.00 7.09 6.20
N MET A 87 -11.69 7.04 5.97
CA MET A 87 -10.74 7.93 6.61
C MET A 87 -10.95 9.36 6.08
N PRO A 88 -10.94 10.40 6.95
CA PRO A 88 -10.97 11.78 6.49
C PRO A 88 -9.88 12.04 5.46
N ALA A 89 -10.22 12.74 4.37
CA ALA A 89 -9.32 12.82 3.21
C ALA A 89 -7.95 13.45 3.52
N GLY A 90 -7.89 14.42 4.44
CA GLY A 90 -6.62 15.00 4.90
C GLY A 90 -5.75 13.99 5.64
N GLU A 91 -6.36 13.16 6.50
CA GLU A 91 -5.66 12.08 7.21
C GLU A 91 -5.20 10.99 6.24
N ALA A 92 -6.02 10.64 5.25
CA ALA A 92 -5.66 9.67 4.22
C ALA A 92 -4.46 10.13 3.39
N LEU A 93 -4.45 11.42 2.99
CA LEU A 93 -3.32 12.00 2.26
C LEU A 93 -2.04 12.00 3.11
N ALA A 94 -2.14 12.43 4.37
CA ALA A 94 -1.01 12.40 5.30
C ALA A 94 -0.48 10.98 5.50
N ALA A 95 -1.37 10.01 5.73
CA ALA A 95 -0.99 8.62 5.95
C ALA A 95 -0.21 8.01 4.77
N LEU A 96 -0.64 8.25 3.51
CA LEU A 96 0.10 7.77 2.34
C LEU A 96 1.45 8.48 2.19
N ASN A 97 1.47 9.81 2.32
CA ASN A 97 2.70 10.59 2.18
C ASN A 97 3.72 10.19 3.26
N ASP A 98 3.31 10.12 4.52
CA ASP A 98 4.17 9.71 5.63
C ASP A 98 4.66 8.28 5.46
N ALA A 99 3.80 7.36 5.06
CA ALA A 99 4.19 5.96 4.78
C ALA A 99 5.22 5.88 3.65
N SER A 100 5.03 6.63 2.57
CA SER A 100 5.96 6.67 1.43
C SER A 100 7.31 7.29 1.78
N ALA A 101 7.32 8.32 2.64
CA ALA A 101 8.51 9.05 3.03
C ALA A 101 9.40 8.32 4.04
N ARG A 102 8.88 7.27 4.71
CA ARG A 102 9.63 6.47 5.68
C ARG A 102 10.73 5.63 5.06
N GLU A 103 10.59 5.23 3.81
CA GLU A 103 11.64 4.47 3.14
C GLU A 103 12.77 5.38 2.73
N LEU A 104 13.93 5.18 3.34
CA LEU A 104 15.17 5.81 2.91
C LEU A 104 15.49 5.35 1.49
N VAL A 105 15.50 6.29 0.54
CA VAL A 105 15.89 6.05 -0.86
C VAL A 105 17.16 6.83 -1.18
N ALA A 106 18.10 6.17 -1.83
CA ALA A 106 19.37 6.76 -2.26
C ALA A 106 19.51 6.65 -3.79
N PRO A 107 19.95 7.72 -4.48
CA PRO A 107 20.36 7.62 -5.87
C PRO A 107 21.52 6.63 -6.02
N GLN A 108 21.38 5.67 -6.93
CA GLN A 108 22.41 4.71 -7.30
C GLN A 108 22.83 4.95 -8.74
N LEU A 109 24.10 5.30 -8.94
CA LEU A 109 24.70 5.48 -10.25
C LEU A 109 25.19 4.12 -10.76
N ARG A 110 24.63 3.65 -11.87
CA ARG A 110 25.13 2.50 -12.62
C ARG A 110 25.86 2.98 -13.85
N TRP A 111 27.15 2.64 -13.92
CA TRP A 111 28.01 2.97 -15.04
C TRP A 111 28.50 1.67 -15.69
N PRO A 112 27.81 1.17 -16.73
CA PRO A 112 28.25 -0.02 -17.44
C PRO A 112 29.54 0.26 -18.22
N ALA A 113 30.29 -0.80 -18.54
CA ALA A 113 31.52 -0.70 -19.33
C ALA A 113 31.25 -0.16 -20.75
N GLU A 114 30.08 -0.48 -21.30
CA GLU A 114 29.58 0.06 -22.56
C GLU A 114 28.23 0.73 -22.35
N GLY A 115 28.11 1.97 -22.86
CA GLY A 115 26.87 2.75 -22.79
C GLY A 115 26.91 3.93 -21.80
N PRO A 116 25.88 4.78 -21.82
CA PRO A 116 25.80 5.95 -20.95
C PRO A 116 25.53 5.56 -19.48
N PRO A 117 25.96 6.37 -18.50
CA PRO A 117 25.59 6.19 -17.10
C PRO A 117 24.07 6.33 -16.92
N SER A 118 23.53 5.62 -15.92
CA SER A 118 22.13 5.72 -15.51
C SER A 118 22.04 5.88 -14.00
N ALA A 119 21.11 6.72 -13.54
CA ALA A 119 20.80 6.87 -12.12
C ALA A 119 19.43 6.26 -11.83
N THR A 120 19.35 5.39 -10.81
CA THR A 120 18.10 4.84 -10.32
C THR A 120 17.97 5.11 -8.83
N LEU A 121 16.77 5.45 -8.35
CA LEU A 121 16.52 5.45 -6.90
C LEU A 121 16.43 4.00 -6.42
N SER A 122 17.27 3.65 -5.46
CA SER A 122 17.21 2.35 -4.79
C SER A 122 16.90 2.54 -3.31
N SER A 123 16.14 1.61 -2.76
CA SER A 123 15.91 1.54 -1.32
C SER A 123 17.25 1.37 -0.60
N ALA A 124 17.55 2.26 0.34
CA ALA A 124 18.60 2.12 1.34
C ALA A 124 18.05 1.60 2.67
N GLU A 125 16.74 1.35 2.75
CA GLU A 125 16.06 0.86 3.94
C GLU A 125 16.38 -0.63 4.18
N ALA A 126 16.78 -0.93 5.41
CA ALA A 126 17.12 -2.28 5.85
C ALA A 126 15.89 -3.05 6.33
N ASP A 127 14.90 -2.36 6.91
CA ASP A 127 13.70 -3.00 7.42
C ASP A 127 12.72 -3.37 6.29
N PRO A 128 12.48 -4.67 6.01
CA PRO A 128 11.50 -5.10 5.01
C PRO A 128 10.07 -4.63 5.30
N ARG A 129 9.72 -4.34 6.56
CA ARG A 129 8.40 -3.82 6.96
C ARG A 129 8.20 -2.41 6.44
N VAL A 130 9.20 -1.55 6.65
CA VAL A 130 9.19 -0.16 6.16
C VAL A 130 9.11 -0.15 4.63
N ARG A 131 9.94 -0.97 3.95
CA ARG A 131 9.90 -1.10 2.49
C ARG A 131 8.54 -1.55 1.97
N LEU A 132 7.89 -2.53 2.61
CA LEU A 132 6.57 -2.99 2.22
C LEU A 132 5.53 -1.86 2.30
N ILE A 133 5.47 -1.19 3.45
CA ILE A 133 4.50 -0.12 3.70
C ILE A 133 4.72 1.06 2.76
N ALA A 134 5.97 1.47 2.57
CA ALA A 134 6.32 2.53 1.64
C ALA A 134 6.07 2.16 0.18
N ALA A 135 6.32 0.91 -0.23
CA ALA A 135 6.03 0.44 -1.58
C ALA A 135 4.51 0.46 -1.87
N LEU A 136 3.68 0.01 -0.93
CA LEU A 136 2.22 0.08 -1.07
C LEU A 136 1.71 1.53 -1.12
N ALA A 137 2.28 2.41 -0.30
CA ALA A 137 1.93 3.82 -0.29
C ALA A 137 2.37 4.55 -1.57
N ARG A 138 3.58 4.28 -2.06
CA ARG A 138 4.07 4.81 -3.34
C ARG A 138 3.23 4.33 -4.52
N ASP A 139 2.86 3.05 -4.55
CA ASP A 139 1.97 2.52 -5.60
C ASP A 139 0.58 3.19 -5.57
N ALA A 140 0.09 3.59 -4.38
CA ALA A 140 -1.13 4.39 -4.24
C ALA A 140 -0.97 5.81 -4.79
N VAL A 141 0.14 6.50 -4.46
CA VAL A 141 0.45 7.83 -4.97
C VAL A 141 0.60 7.81 -6.50
N ASP A 142 1.34 6.84 -7.03
CA ASP A 142 1.55 6.61 -8.46
C ASP A 142 0.26 6.17 -9.19
N PHE A 143 -0.78 5.75 -8.46
CA PHE A 143 -2.10 5.46 -9.04
C PHE A 143 -2.99 6.70 -9.10
N LEU A 144 -2.82 7.64 -8.17
CA LEU A 144 -3.63 8.85 -8.04
C LEU A 144 -3.06 10.07 -8.78
N SER A 145 -1.82 9.97 -9.28
CA SER A 145 -1.10 11.02 -10.00
C SER A 145 -1.14 10.77 -11.50
#